data_AF-A0A3S0K0Z6-F1
#
_entry.id   AF-A0A3S0K0Z6-F1
#
_cell.length_a   1.000
_cell.length_b   1.000
_cell.length_c   1.000
_cell.angle_alpha   90.00
_cell.angle_beta   90.00
_cell.angle_gamma   90.00
#
_symmetry.space_group_name_H-M   'P 1'
#
loop_
_entity.id
_entity.type
_entity.pdbx_description
1 polymer ?
#
loop_
_entity_poly.entity_id
_entity_poly.type
_entity_poly.pdbx_seq_one_letter_code
_entity_poly.pdbx_strand_id
1 'polypeptide(L)'
;MIVKKFKINEDGCLAVYVDNKETEISLKAKEQPLKSLIDSFQDLAQYVIEICELPNSSDIEVTGVSLSFSHDILGAVIIAKMKLVNSTGVMNLVTPHRIEDFYAESGDVGRLMPSGMRDHITNAIIEIERYIHGERAGKQEELFENSAA
;
A
#
# COMPACT_ATOMS: atom_id res chain seq x y z
N MET A 1 -3.02 6.88 15.84
CA MET A 1 -3.14 5.55 15.18
C MET A 1 -1.99 5.46 14.21
N ILE A 2 -1.19 4.40 14.23
CA ILE A 2 -0.06 4.24 13.28
C ILE A 2 -0.40 3.08 12.36
N VAL A 3 -0.47 3.33 11.05
CA VAL A 3 -0.65 2.27 10.06
C VAL A 3 0.64 1.45 9.99
N LYS A 4 0.55 0.14 10.25
CA LYS A 4 1.68 -0.80 10.16
C LYS A 4 1.68 -1.58 8.87
N LYS A 5 0.51 -1.91 8.36
CA LYS A 5 0.38 -2.68 7.13
C LYS A 5 -0.97 -2.45 6.51
N PHE A 6 -1.01 -2.49 5.19
CA PHE A 6 -2.26 -2.47 4.45
C PHE A 6 -2.17 -3.43 3.26
N LYS A 7 -3.29 -4.07 2.95
CA LYS A 7 -3.39 -5.07 1.89
C LYS A 7 -4.76 -5.03 1.22
N ILE A 8 -4.76 -5.05 -0.11
CA ILE A 8 -5.94 -5.32 -0.93
C ILE A 8 -6.08 -6.85 -1.07
N ASN A 9 -7.25 -7.35 -0.68
CA ASN A 9 -7.59 -8.77 -0.76
C ASN A 9 -8.12 -9.12 -2.16
N GLU A 10 -8.30 -10.41 -2.44
CA GLU A 10 -8.75 -10.90 -3.75
C GLU A 10 -10.17 -10.42 -4.13
N ASP A 11 -10.99 -10.10 -3.14
CA ASP A 11 -12.31 -9.50 -3.31
C ASP A 11 -12.27 -7.96 -3.51
N GLY A 12 -11.07 -7.37 -3.61
CA GLY A 12 -10.86 -5.92 -3.72
C GLY A 12 -10.99 -5.16 -2.39
N CYS A 13 -11.34 -5.86 -1.30
CA CYS A 13 -11.51 -5.26 0.01
C CYS A 13 -10.17 -4.94 0.68
N LEU A 14 -10.13 -3.87 1.48
CA LEU A 14 -8.94 -3.46 2.19
C LEU A 14 -8.87 -4.10 3.58
N ALA A 15 -7.73 -4.71 3.90
CA ALA A 15 -7.32 -5.07 5.25
C ALA A 15 -6.23 -4.08 5.72
N VAL A 16 -6.47 -3.39 6.83
CA VAL A 16 -5.51 -2.46 7.44
C VAL A 16 -5.15 -2.96 8.83
N TYR A 17 -3.87 -2.93 9.14
CA TYR A 17 -3.31 -3.26 10.44
C TYR A 17 -2.77 -1.99 11.04
N VAL A 18 -3.32 -1.61 12.18
CA VAL A 18 -2.95 -0.39 12.90
C VAL A 18 -2.46 -0.74 14.29
N ASP A 19 -1.45 0.00 14.75
CA ASP A 19 -0.92 -0.08 16.10
C ASP A 19 -1.50 1.05 16.94
N ASN A 20 -2.02 0.69 18.12
CA ASN A 20 -2.46 1.63 19.14
C ASN A 20 -1.78 1.32 20.47
N LYS A 21 -0.50 1.70 20.58
CA LYS A 21 0.39 1.73 21.77
C LYS A 21 0.59 0.42 22.56
N GLU A 22 -0.38 -0.47 22.57
CA GLU A 22 -0.40 -1.74 23.29
C GLU A 22 -1.13 -2.86 22.51
N THR A 23 -1.85 -2.54 21.43
CA THR A 23 -2.66 -3.50 20.67
C THR A 23 -2.52 -3.32 19.17
N GLU A 24 -2.34 -4.43 18.46
CA GLU A 24 -2.51 -4.50 17.01
C GLU A 24 -3.98 -4.74 16.67
N ILE A 25 -4.58 -3.83 15.90
CA ILE A 25 -5.98 -3.92 15.46
C ILE A 25 -5.98 -4.18 13.95
N SER A 26 -6.70 -5.22 13.53
CA SER A 26 -6.98 -5.48 12.11
C SER A 26 -8.38 -4.98 11.75
N LEU A 27 -8.43 -4.01 10.85
CA LEU A 27 -9.66 -3.48 10.27
C LEU A 27 -9.87 -4.13 8.92
N LYS A 28 -11.02 -4.77 8.73
CA LYS A 28 -11.47 -5.31 7.45
C LYS A 28 -12.80 -4.67 7.11
N ALA A 29 -12.88 -4.03 5.97
CA ALA A 29 -14.13 -3.48 5.45
C ALA A 29 -14.53 -4.27 4.19
N LYS A 30 -15.84 -4.40 3.95
CA LYS A 30 -16.37 -5.10 2.77
C LYS A 30 -16.62 -4.13 1.61
N GLU A 31 -16.69 -2.85 1.93
CA GLU A 31 -16.91 -1.76 1.00
C GLU A 31 -15.64 -1.46 0.21
N GLN A 32 -15.80 -1.29 -1.10
CA GLN A 32 -14.67 -1.02 -1.98
C GLN A 32 -13.99 0.33 -1.65
N PRO A 33 -12.66 0.41 -1.77
CA PRO A 33 -11.94 1.67 -1.65
C PRO A 33 -12.30 2.64 -2.77
N LEU A 34 -12.10 3.94 -2.51
CA LEU A 34 -12.17 4.95 -3.57
C LEU A 34 -11.08 4.70 -4.61
N LYS A 35 -11.31 5.13 -5.85
CA LYS A 35 -10.33 5.03 -6.93
C LYS A 35 -8.99 5.70 -6.55
N SER A 36 -9.03 6.82 -5.83
CA SER A 36 -7.83 7.53 -5.34
C SER A 36 -6.94 6.67 -4.45
N LEU A 37 -7.54 5.84 -3.60
CA LEU A 37 -6.80 4.89 -2.77
C LEU A 37 -6.17 3.78 -3.64
N ILE A 38 -6.89 3.24 -4.62
CA ILE A 38 -6.34 2.24 -5.56
C ILE A 38 -5.18 2.83 -6.36
N ASP A 39 -5.36 4.04 -6.90
CA ASP A 39 -4.34 4.75 -7.66
C ASP A 39 -3.09 5.00 -6.81
N SER A 40 -3.24 5.40 -5.54
CA SER A 40 -2.12 5.64 -4.62
C SER A 40 -1.27 4.37 -4.37
N PHE A 41 -1.87 3.18 -4.43
CA PHE A 41 -1.11 1.92 -4.35
C PHE A 41 -0.34 1.69 -5.64
N GLN A 42 -1.00 1.94 -6.77
CA GLN A 42 -0.41 1.68 -8.08
C GLN A 42 0.74 2.64 -8.40
N ASP A 43 0.75 3.85 -7.84
CA ASP A 43 1.88 4.77 -7.89
C ASP A 43 3.17 4.14 -7.32
N LEU A 44 3.06 3.14 -6.44
CA LEU A 44 4.22 2.43 -5.88
C LEU A 44 4.81 1.37 -6.83
N ALA A 45 4.13 1.03 -7.92
CA ALA A 45 4.55 -0.01 -8.85
C ALA A 45 5.93 0.25 -9.46
N GLN A 46 6.23 1.52 -9.77
CA GLN A 46 7.53 1.92 -10.31
C GLN A 46 8.68 1.59 -9.35
N TYR A 47 8.46 1.72 -8.04
CA TYR A 47 9.47 1.40 -7.03
C TYR A 47 9.70 -0.09 -6.91
N VAL A 48 8.67 -0.92 -7.14
CA VAL A 48 8.86 -2.38 -7.23
C VAL A 48 9.75 -2.73 -8.43
N ILE A 49 9.51 -2.10 -9.58
CA ILE A 49 10.33 -2.31 -10.79
C ILE A 49 11.78 -1.92 -10.52
N GLU A 50 12.01 -0.72 -9.98
CA GLU A 50 13.34 -0.20 -9.69
C GLU A 50 14.07 -1.06 -8.64
N ILE A 51 13.43 -1.33 -7.50
CA ILE A 51 14.05 -2.05 -6.38
C ILE A 51 14.33 -3.52 -6.72
N CYS A 52 13.43 -4.17 -7.46
CA CYS A 52 13.58 -5.57 -7.84
C CYS A 52 14.29 -5.74 -9.20
N GLU A 53 14.81 -4.65 -9.78
CA GLU A 53 15.56 -4.65 -11.05
C GLU A 53 14.77 -5.31 -12.20
N LEU A 54 13.46 -5.08 -12.24
CA LEU A 54 12.58 -5.67 -13.24
C LEU A 54 12.61 -4.88 -14.56
N PRO A 55 12.22 -5.50 -15.70
CA PRO A 55 12.02 -4.76 -16.94
C PRO A 55 10.95 -3.68 -16.78
N ASN A 56 11.17 -2.51 -17.37
CA ASN A 56 10.20 -1.38 -17.33
C ASN A 56 8.82 -1.71 -17.91
N SER A 57 8.71 -2.75 -18.75
CA SER A 57 7.46 -3.22 -19.32
C SER A 57 6.67 -4.18 -18.40
N SER A 58 7.14 -4.40 -17.17
CA SER A 58 6.50 -5.31 -16.23
C SER A 58 5.16 -4.76 -15.76
N ASP A 59 4.10 -5.54 -15.94
CA ASP A 59 2.76 -5.24 -15.41
C ASP A 59 2.72 -5.63 -13.92
N ILE A 60 2.96 -4.65 -13.06
CA ILE A 60 3.01 -4.80 -11.60
C ILE A 60 1.70 -4.33 -10.98
N GLU A 61 1.07 -5.18 -10.18
CA GLU A 61 -0.08 -4.85 -9.35
C GLU A 61 0.37 -4.78 -7.89
N VAL A 62 0.33 -3.59 -7.28
CA VAL A 62 0.67 -3.43 -5.86
C VAL A 62 -0.51 -3.87 -5.01
N THR A 63 -0.29 -4.87 -4.16
CA THR A 63 -1.35 -5.47 -3.32
C THR A 63 -1.23 -5.11 -1.86
N GLY A 64 -0.10 -4.54 -1.42
CA GLY A 64 0.02 -4.07 -0.05
C GLY A 64 1.38 -3.49 0.27
N VAL A 65 1.47 -2.88 1.43
CA VAL A 65 2.71 -2.32 1.98
C VAL A 65 2.77 -2.67 3.46
N SER A 66 3.96 -3.05 3.93
CA SER A 66 4.29 -3.19 5.34
C SER A 66 5.21 -2.05 5.72
N LEU A 67 4.87 -1.33 6.77
CA LEU A 67 5.55 -0.15 7.28
C LEU A 67 6.22 -0.46 8.62
N SER A 68 7.40 0.10 8.81
CA SER A 68 8.12 0.12 10.07
C SER A 68 8.45 1.56 10.43
N PHE A 69 8.40 1.90 11.71
CA PHE A 69 8.81 3.22 12.20
C PHE A 69 9.76 2.99 13.38
N SER A 70 11.00 3.48 13.25
CA SER A 70 12.04 3.35 14.27
C SER A 70 12.87 4.62 14.28
N HIS A 71 13.08 5.24 15.45
CA HIS A 71 13.80 6.54 15.56
C HIS A 71 13.23 7.62 14.63
N ASP A 72 11.91 7.69 14.51
CA ASP A 72 11.20 8.59 13.58
C ASP A 72 11.55 8.40 12.09
N ILE A 73 12.24 7.31 11.74
CA ILE A 73 12.56 6.92 10.37
C ILE A 73 11.53 5.90 9.89
N LEU A 74 10.85 6.24 8.80
CA LEU A 74 9.98 5.35 8.05
C LEU A 74 10.79 4.28 7.30
N GLY A 75 10.35 3.04 7.38
CA GLY A 75 10.78 1.96 6.53
C GLY A 75 9.60 1.24 5.90
N ALA A 76 9.81 0.63 4.74
CA ALA A 76 8.74 -0.02 3.99
C ALA A 76 9.20 -1.27 3.22
N VAL A 77 8.24 -2.19 3.07
CA VAL A 77 8.29 -3.33 2.15
C VAL A 77 7.02 -3.29 1.31
N ILE A 78 7.14 -3.31 -0.01
CA ILE A 78 6.02 -3.36 -0.94
C ILE A 78 5.76 -4.81 -1.34
N ILE A 79 4.49 -5.20 -1.36
CA ILE A 79 4.00 -6.51 -1.77
C ILE A 79 3.23 -6.33 -3.07
N ALA A 80 3.63 -7.04 -4.12
CA ALA A 80 3.05 -6.91 -5.44
C ALA A 80 2.86 -8.25 -6.13
N LYS A 81 2.11 -8.23 -7.23
CA LYS A 81 1.91 -9.34 -8.15
C LYS A 81 2.35 -8.92 -9.54
N MET A 82 2.85 -9.88 -10.31
CA MET A 82 3.19 -9.68 -11.71
C MET A 82 2.62 -10.82 -12.55
N LYS A 83 1.95 -10.50 -13.66
CA LYS A 83 1.49 -11.51 -14.61
C LYS A 83 2.69 -12.09 -15.37
N LEU A 84 2.69 -13.41 -15.51
CA LEU A 84 3.69 -14.12 -16.29
C LEU A 84 3.13 -14.45 -17.67
N VAL A 85 3.97 -14.31 -18.71
CA VAL A 85 3.54 -14.53 -20.11
C VAL A 85 3.28 -16.01 -20.40
N ASN A 86 4.14 -16.88 -19.88
CA ASN A 86 4.14 -18.32 -20.19
C ASN A 86 3.58 -19.18 -19.05
N SER A 87 2.95 -18.56 -18.04
CA SER A 87 2.36 -19.26 -16.90
C SER A 87 0.97 -18.73 -16.64
N THR A 88 0.06 -19.62 -16.24
CA THR A 88 -1.31 -19.26 -15.85
C THR A 88 -1.37 -18.65 -14.45
N GLY A 89 -0.29 -18.77 -13.66
CA GLY A 89 -0.18 -18.17 -12.33
C GLY A 89 0.42 -16.76 -12.35
N VAL A 90 0.22 -16.04 -11.24
CA VAL A 90 0.90 -14.76 -10.96
C VAL A 90 2.20 -15.01 -10.19
N MET A 91 3.21 -14.20 -10.44
CA MET A 91 4.41 -14.13 -9.61
C MET A 91 4.17 -13.18 -8.45
N ASN A 92 4.36 -13.67 -7.23
CA ASN A 92 4.30 -12.81 -6.04
C ASN A 92 5.67 -12.18 -5.80
N LEU A 93 5.69 -10.86 -5.69
CA LEU A 93 6.87 -10.04 -5.48
C LEU A 93 6.82 -9.40 -4.09
N VAL A 94 7.97 -9.34 -3.45
CA VAL A 94 8.16 -8.61 -2.20
C VAL A 94 9.47 -7.85 -2.33
N THR A 95 9.44 -6.53 -2.14
CA THR A 95 10.68 -5.74 -2.17
C THR A 95 11.51 -6.03 -0.92
N PRO A 96 12.85 -5.94 -1.00
CA PRO A 96 13.66 -5.72 0.18
C PRO A 96 13.13 -4.55 1.01
N HIS A 97 13.39 -4.59 2.31
CA HIS A 97 13.08 -3.48 3.20
C HIS A 97 13.93 -2.27 2.83
N ARG A 98 13.28 -1.11 2.70
CA ARG A 98 13.91 0.20 2.44
C ARG A 98 13.62 1.16 3.58
N ILE A 99 14.57 2.01 3.93
CA ILE A 99 14.44 3.05 4.97
C ILE A 99 14.54 4.44 4.35
N GLU A 100 13.80 5.42 4.88
CA GLU A 100 13.83 6.79 4.34
C GLU A 100 15.15 7.51 4.64
N ASP A 101 15.81 7.16 5.73
CA ASP A 101 17.10 7.72 6.16
C ASP A 101 17.90 6.69 6.99
N PHE A 102 19.18 6.93 7.20
CA PHE A 102 20.04 6.09 8.02
C PHE A 102 19.73 6.27 9.51
N TYR A 103 19.74 5.15 10.25
CA TYR A 103 19.67 5.20 11.73
C TYR A 103 20.94 5.75 12.39
N ALA A 104 22.01 5.94 11.62
CA ALA A 104 23.31 6.44 12.04
C ALA A 104 23.78 7.53 11.08
N GLU A 105 24.91 8.20 11.34
CA GLU A 105 25.43 9.29 10.49
C GLU A 105 25.69 8.88 9.03
N SER A 106 25.88 7.59 8.75
CA SER A 106 26.05 7.06 7.41
C SER A 106 25.60 5.60 7.33
N GLY A 107 25.45 5.10 6.10
CA GLY A 107 25.10 3.71 5.84
C GLY A 107 25.15 3.33 4.37
N ASP A 108 24.62 2.16 4.07
CA ASP A 108 24.51 1.63 2.71
C ASP A 108 23.35 2.31 1.97
N VAL A 109 23.67 3.17 0.99
CA VAL A 109 22.70 3.87 0.14
C VAL A 109 21.75 2.90 -0.55
N GLY A 110 22.20 1.69 -0.84
CA GLY A 110 21.37 0.63 -1.40
C GLY A 110 20.22 0.22 -0.49
N ARG A 111 20.19 0.62 0.79
CA ARG A 111 19.07 0.40 1.73
C ARG A 111 18.07 1.56 1.76
N LEU A 112 18.41 2.70 1.18
CA LEU A 112 17.52 3.86 1.18
C LEU A 112 16.36 3.65 0.20
N MET A 113 15.24 4.28 0.52
CA MET A 113 14.13 4.41 -0.43
C MET A 113 14.57 5.20 -1.66
N PRO A 114 14.17 4.78 -2.87
CA PRO A 114 14.28 5.61 -4.06
C PRO A 114 13.61 6.98 -3.88
N SER A 115 14.04 7.95 -4.69
CA SER A 115 13.50 9.31 -4.66
C SER A 115 11.98 9.33 -4.89
N GLY A 116 11.25 10.11 -4.09
CA GLY A 116 9.79 10.23 -4.16
C GLY A 116 9.01 9.08 -3.51
N MET A 117 9.62 7.93 -3.23
CA MET A 117 8.91 6.77 -2.67
C MET A 117 8.24 7.08 -1.32
N ARG A 118 8.91 7.85 -0.47
CA ARG A 118 8.38 8.33 0.81
C ARG A 118 7.06 9.10 0.63
N ASP A 119 7.02 9.99 -0.35
CA ASP A 119 5.87 10.86 -0.58
C ASP A 119 4.67 10.04 -1.10
N HIS A 120 4.92 9.08 -2.01
CA HIS A 120 3.87 8.16 -2.46
C HIS A 120 3.37 7.24 -1.35
N ILE A 121 4.25 6.73 -0.46
CA ILE A 121 3.83 5.96 0.72
C ILE A 121 2.95 6.82 1.62
N THR A 122 3.36 8.08 1.85
CA THR A 122 2.60 9.03 2.67
C THR A 122 1.22 9.31 2.08
N ASN A 123 1.14 9.48 0.75
CA ASN A 123 -0.13 9.63 0.05
C ASN A 123 -1.03 8.40 0.23
N ALA A 124 -0.48 7.18 0.11
CA ALA A 124 -1.23 5.96 0.36
C ALA A 124 -1.74 5.87 1.82
N ILE A 125 -0.94 6.29 2.80
CA ILE A 125 -1.37 6.35 4.21
C ILE A 125 -2.54 7.33 4.38
N ILE A 126 -2.47 8.52 3.77
CA ILE A 126 -3.56 9.52 3.82
C ILE A 126 -4.85 8.93 3.25
N GLU A 127 -4.79 8.29 2.08
CA GLU A 127 -5.96 7.66 1.47
C GLU A 127 -6.51 6.50 2.33
N ILE A 128 -5.65 5.76 3.04
CA ILE A 128 -6.06 4.73 3.99
C ILE A 128 -6.75 5.34 5.22
N GLU A 129 -6.28 6.47 5.72
CA GLU A 129 -6.92 7.16 6.84
C GLU A 129 -8.30 7.68 6.43
N ARG A 130 -8.41 8.34 5.28
CA ARG A 130 -9.70 8.73 4.67
C ARG A 130 -10.62 7.52 4.54
N TYR A 131 -10.05 6.39 4.10
CA TYR A 131 -10.76 5.13 4.12
C TYR A 131 -11.19 4.81 5.57
N ILE A 132 -10.32 4.59 6.55
CA ILE A 132 -10.75 4.27 7.94
C ILE A 132 -11.84 5.22 8.49
N HIS A 133 -11.83 6.50 8.13
CA HIS A 133 -12.83 7.51 8.51
C HIS A 133 -14.15 7.47 7.72
N GLY A 134 -14.30 6.56 6.76
CA GLY A 134 -15.55 6.21 6.12
C GLY A 134 -15.71 6.72 4.69
N GLU A 135 -14.68 7.29 4.07
CA GLU A 135 -14.73 7.67 2.65
C GLU A 135 -14.60 6.40 1.78
N ARG A 136 -15.72 5.95 1.18
CA ARG A 136 -15.84 4.70 0.43
C ARG A 136 -16.50 4.94 -0.92
N ALA A 137 -16.22 4.06 -1.89
CA ALA A 137 -17.08 3.93 -3.05
C ALA A 137 -18.50 3.47 -2.62
N GLY A 138 -19.55 4.01 -3.25
CA GLY A 138 -20.93 3.54 -3.06
C GLY A 138 -21.80 4.28 -2.01
N LYS A 139 -21.24 5.13 -1.13
CA LYS A 139 -22.04 5.83 -0.11
C LYS A 139 -23.06 6.84 -0.64
N GLN A 140 -22.97 7.26 -1.90
CA GLN A 140 -23.85 8.29 -2.47
C GLN A 140 -24.94 7.74 -3.39
N GLU A 141 -24.83 6.51 -3.91
CA GLU A 141 -25.80 5.95 -4.86
C GLU A 141 -26.93 5.15 -4.15
N GLU A 142 -26.64 4.42 -3.07
CA GLU A 142 -27.65 3.63 -2.35
C GLU A 142 -28.69 4.48 -1.59
N LEU A 143 -28.37 5.73 -1.24
CA LEU A 143 -29.29 6.62 -0.53
C LEU A 143 -30.44 7.15 -1.40
N PHE A 144 -30.30 7.12 -2.74
CA PHE A 144 -31.33 7.63 -3.64
C PHE A 144 -32.19 6.54 -4.29
N GLU A 145 -31.80 5.26 -4.23
CA GLU A 145 -32.62 4.17 -4.78
C GLU A 145 -33.80 3.77 -3.86
N ASN A 146 -33.73 4.05 -2.55
CA ASN A 146 -34.82 3.75 -1.61
C ASN A 146 -35.86 4.88 -1.43
N SER A 147 -35.78 5.95 -2.22
CA SER A 147 -36.76 7.07 -2.19
C SER A 147 -37.73 7.05 -3.37
N ALA A 148 -37.66 6.03 -4.23
CA ALA A 148 -38.43 5.93 -5.47
C ALA A 148 -39.30 4.65 -5.57
N ALA A 149 -39.69 4.07 -4.43
CA ALA A 149 -40.63 2.95 -4.35
C ALA A 149 -41.88 3.32 -3.53
#